data_AF-A0A7S1K0F2-F1
#
_entry.id   AF-A0A7S1K0F2-F1
#
_cell.length_a   1.000
_cell.length_b   1.000
_cell.length_c   1.000
_cell.angle_alpha   90.00
_cell.angle_beta   90.00
_cell.angle_gamma   90.00
#
_symmetry.space_group_name_H-M   'P 1'
#
loop_
_entity.id
_entity.type
_entity.pdbx_description
1 polymer ?
#
loop_
_entity_poly.entity_id
_entity_poly.type
_entity_poly.pdbx_seq_one_letter_code
_entity_poly.pdbx_strand_id
1 'polypeptide(L)'
;EGGGDASASDPCMICLTESSEIEHRGLLDCCGHMYCHSCIVKWAAVTNHCPLCKLSFTSIGKVSMATSQVLETMPVEPKELQVDQAEDDDMIPEGWDQLYCWECGAGDNEDQLLLCDNRPCPAAYHTYCLGLPAVPE
;
A
#
# COMPACT_ATOMS: atom_id res chain seq x y z
N GLU A 1 -10.62 5.68 14.35
CA GLU A 1 -9.36 6.30 14.82
C GLU A 1 -8.38 5.17 15.03
N GLY A 2 -7.25 5.17 14.31
CA GLY A 2 -6.31 4.05 14.31
C GLY A 2 -4.98 4.47 13.70
N GLY A 3 -4.44 5.61 14.18
CA GLY A 3 -3.05 5.96 13.95
C GLY A 3 -2.22 5.01 14.80
N GLY A 4 -1.72 3.94 14.18
CA GLY A 4 -0.69 3.11 14.79
C GLY A 4 0.59 3.93 14.82
N ASP A 5 0.84 4.62 15.94
CA ASP A 5 2.16 5.15 16.25
C ASP A 5 3.15 3.98 16.27
N ALA A 6 3.89 3.77 15.18
CA ALA A 6 5.04 2.86 15.18
C ALA A 6 6.07 3.46 16.13
N SER A 7 6.07 2.95 17.36
CA SER A 7 7.01 3.31 18.39
C SER A 7 8.41 2.85 17.95
N ALA A 8 9.46 3.58 18.33
CA ALA A 8 10.84 3.16 18.10
C ALA A 8 11.17 1.77 18.71
N SER A 9 10.29 1.26 19.57
CA SER A 9 10.34 -0.06 20.20
C SER A 9 9.71 -1.20 19.40
N ASP A 10 9.08 -0.96 18.25
CA ASP A 10 8.45 -2.03 17.48
C ASP A 10 9.44 -2.83 16.64
N PRO A 11 9.32 -4.18 16.54
CA PRO A 11 10.21 -5.00 15.73
C PRO A 11 10.15 -4.58 14.26
N CYS A 12 11.22 -4.85 13.50
CA CYS A 12 11.20 -4.58 12.07
C CYS A 12 10.22 -5.53 11.38
N MET A 13 9.07 -5.04 10.94
CA MET A 13 8.06 -5.89 10.28
C MET A 13 8.47 -6.47 8.91
N ILE A 14 9.62 -6.09 8.34
CA ILE A 14 10.13 -6.71 7.09
C ILE A 14 10.87 -8.01 7.40
N CYS A 15 11.67 -8.04 8.47
CA CYS A 15 12.51 -9.21 8.83
C CYS A 15 12.18 -9.82 10.20
N LEU A 16 11.22 -9.24 10.91
CA LEU A 16 10.75 -9.58 12.25
C LEU A 16 11.82 -9.52 13.35
N THR A 17 12.97 -8.89 13.10
CA THR A 17 14.04 -8.69 14.09
C THR A 17 13.58 -7.73 15.19
N GLU A 18 13.92 -8.06 16.44
CA GLU A 18 13.56 -7.24 17.60
C GLU A 18 14.31 -5.92 17.61
N SER A 19 13.69 -4.90 18.20
CA SER A 19 14.22 -3.54 18.25
C SER A 19 15.58 -3.42 18.92
N SER A 20 15.83 -4.26 19.93
CA SER A 20 17.10 -4.34 20.65
C SER A 20 18.26 -4.82 19.79
N GLU A 21 18.00 -5.53 18.71
CA GLU A 21 19.03 -6.10 17.83
C GLU A 21 19.34 -5.19 16.62
N ILE A 22 18.62 -4.08 16.47
CA ILE A 22 18.72 -3.19 15.32
C ILE A 22 19.54 -1.96 15.69
N GLU A 23 20.77 -1.86 15.17
CA GLU A 23 21.62 -0.68 15.40
C GLU A 23 21.13 0.57 14.65
N HIS A 24 20.63 0.37 13.43
CA HIS A 24 20.26 1.44 12.52
C HIS A 24 18.88 1.20 11.92
N ARG A 25 18.00 2.20 12.06
CA ARG A 25 16.67 2.18 11.44
C ARG A 25 16.57 3.12 10.25
N GLY A 26 15.77 2.74 9.27
CA GLY A 26 15.34 3.62 8.19
C GLY A 26 13.99 4.22 8.53
N LEU A 27 13.92 5.54 8.55
CA LEU A 27 12.74 6.37 8.78
C LEU A 27 12.19 6.86 7.45
N LEU A 28 10.91 6.64 7.18
CA LEU A 28 10.25 7.12 5.97
C LEU A 28 9.73 8.55 6.15
N ASP A 29 10.01 9.42 5.18
CA ASP A 29 9.57 10.84 5.19
C ASP A 29 8.05 11.04 5.13
N CYS A 30 7.33 10.12 4.47
CA CYS A 30 5.90 10.25 4.25
C CYS A 30 5.02 9.95 5.47
N CYS A 31 5.49 9.12 6.40
CA CYS A 31 4.67 8.58 7.49
C CYS A 31 5.39 8.39 8.82
N GLY A 32 6.72 8.52 8.86
CA GLY A 32 7.50 8.30 10.08
C GLY A 32 7.65 6.83 10.51
N HIS A 33 7.13 5.86 9.75
CA HIS A 33 7.34 4.45 10.05
C HIS A 33 8.81 4.05 9.94
N MET A 34 9.24 3.15 10.83
CA MET A 34 10.64 2.74 10.99
C MET A 34 10.86 1.25 10.76
N TYR A 35 11.94 0.91 10.06
CA TYR A 35 12.35 -0.46 9.74
C TYR A 35 13.86 -0.61 9.96
N CYS A 36 14.42 -1.82 9.86
CA CYS A 36 15.87 -1.95 9.67
C CYS A 36 16.29 -1.11 8.45
N HIS A 37 17.34 -0.30 8.59
CA HIS A 37 17.83 0.53 7.49
C HIS A 37 18.12 -0.31 6.23
N SER A 38 18.80 -1.45 6.40
CA SER A 38 19.10 -2.37 5.30
C SER A 38 17.86 -2.99 4.66
N CYS A 39 16.79 -3.24 5.42
CA CYS A 39 15.55 -3.82 4.90
C CYS A 39 14.81 -2.82 4.03
N ILE A 40 14.59 -1.60 4.52
CA ILE A 40 13.82 -0.61 3.77
C ILE A 40 14.57 -0.07 2.54
N VAL A 41 15.91 -0.08 2.58
CA VAL A 41 16.73 0.23 1.39
C VAL A 41 16.57 -0.83 0.30
N LYS A 42 16.59 -2.12 0.65
CA LYS A 42 16.30 -3.21 -0.31
C LYS A 42 14.85 -3.12 -0.82
N TRP A 43 13.92 -2.73 0.04
CA TRP A 43 12.53 -2.52 -0.34
C TRP A 43 12.38 -1.38 -1.35
N ALA A 44 13.06 -0.25 -1.13
CA ALA A 44 13.12 0.88 -2.06
C ALA A 44 13.70 0.50 -3.44
N ALA A 45 14.59 -0.51 -3.48
CA ALA A 45 15.08 -1.09 -4.72
C ALA A 45 14.00 -1.86 -5.51
N VAL A 46 12.80 -2.05 -4.96
CA VAL A 46 11.62 -2.60 -5.65
C VAL A 46 10.49 -1.57 -5.75
N THR A 47 10.07 -0.96 -4.64
CA THR A 47 8.94 0.00 -4.58
C THR A 47 9.20 1.10 -3.55
N ASN A 48 8.69 2.31 -3.82
CA ASN A 48 8.77 3.45 -2.90
C ASN A 48 7.49 3.61 -2.05
N HIS A 49 6.70 2.56 -1.85
CA HIS A 49 5.50 2.60 -1.02
C HIS A 49 5.78 1.97 0.35
N CYS A 50 5.34 2.65 1.42
CA CYS A 50 5.52 2.18 2.79
C CYS A 50 4.92 0.78 2.97
N PRO A 51 5.66 -0.20 3.55
CA PRO A 51 5.13 -1.54 3.82
C PRO A 51 3.84 -1.56 4.66
N LEU A 52 3.66 -0.60 5.59
CA LEU A 52 2.47 -0.48 6.45
C LEU A 52 1.30 0.21 5.76
N CYS A 53 1.44 1.51 5.53
CA CYS A 53 0.33 2.39 5.15
C CYS A 53 0.22 2.62 3.64
N LYS A 54 1.16 2.07 2.85
CA LYS A 54 1.21 2.21 1.40
C LYS A 54 1.39 3.64 0.89
N LEU A 55 1.68 4.61 1.75
CA LEU A 55 2.05 5.97 1.32
C LEU A 55 3.41 5.95 0.60
N SER A 56 3.50 6.66 -0.52
CA SER A 56 4.75 6.80 -1.27
C SER A 56 5.73 7.68 -0.51
N PHE A 57 6.97 7.22 -0.36
CA PHE A 57 8.08 7.95 0.26
C PHE A 57 9.10 8.37 -0.81
N THR A 58 9.82 9.47 -0.53
CA THR A 58 10.85 10.00 -1.45
C THR A 58 12.25 10.00 -0.86
N SER A 59 12.38 9.68 0.43
CA SER A 59 13.65 9.59 1.12
C SER A 59 13.60 8.62 2.31
N ILE A 60 14.76 8.09 2.66
CA ILE A 60 14.96 7.22 3.83
C ILE A 60 16.02 7.87 4.71
N GLY A 61 15.65 8.27 5.93
CA GLY A 61 16.57 8.74 6.95
C GLY A 61 17.15 7.57 7.75
N LYS A 62 18.47 7.45 7.87
CA LYS A 62 19.12 6.46 8.74
C LYS A 62 19.26 7.01 10.15
N VAL A 63 18.57 6.41 11.10
CA VAL A 63 18.58 6.78 12.52
C VAL A 63 19.43 5.78 13.31
N SER A 64 20.38 6.29 14.09
CA SER A 64 21.13 5.50 15.07
C SER A 64 20.25 5.23 16.29
N MET A 65 20.08 3.97 16.67
CA MET A 65 19.34 3.63 17.89
C MET A 65 20.12 3.94 19.18
N ALA A 66 21.46 4.03 19.10
CA ALA A 66 22.30 4.37 20.25
C ALA A 66 22.23 5.87 20.61
N THR A 67 22.05 6.76 19.63
CA THR A 67 22.07 8.21 19.83
C THR A 67 20.75 8.90 19.47
N SER A 68 19.77 8.16 18.96
CA SER A 68 18.50 8.66 18.44
C SER A 68 18.64 9.80 17.42
N GLN A 69 19.76 9.83 16.69
CA GLN A 69 20.09 10.87 15.72
C GLN A 69 19.98 10.35 14.29
N VAL A 70 19.46 11.19 13.38
CA VAL A 70 19.54 10.95 11.93
C VAL A 70 20.99 11.17 11.49
N LEU A 71 21.65 10.10 11.03
CA LEU A 71 23.03 10.12 10.57
C LEU A 71 23.14 10.57 9.12
N GLU A 72 22.28 10.03 8.26
CA GLU A 72 22.27 10.27 6.83
C GLU A 72 20.84 10.19 6.29
N THR A 73 20.55 10.85 5.17
CA THR A 73 19.28 10.72 4.46
C THR A 73 19.57 10.41 3.02
N MET A 74 18.99 9.33 2.52
CA MET A 74 19.15 8.88 1.14
C MET A 74 17.89 9.23 0.34
N PRO A 75 18.02 9.93 -0.80
CA PRO A 75 16.91 10.10 -1.72
C PRO A 75 16.52 8.76 -2.33
N VAL A 76 15.24 8.56 -2.56
CA VAL A 76 14.67 7.41 -3.25
C VAL A 76 14.04 7.94 -4.53
N GLU A 77 14.54 7.46 -5.67
CA GLU A 77 13.97 7.83 -6.95
C GLU A 77 12.49 7.44 -6.98
N PRO A 78 11.59 8.34 -7.40
CA PRO A 78 10.19 8.01 -7.53
C PRO A 78 10.07 6.84 -8.50
N LYS A 79 9.62 5.71 -7.97
CA LYS A 79 9.18 4.60 -8.80
C LYS A 79 7.74 4.88 -9.15
N GLU A 80 7.59 5.75 -10.13
CA GLU A 80 6.44 5.70 -11.02
C GLU A 80 6.29 4.22 -11.37
N LEU A 81 5.16 3.62 -10.99
CA LEU A 81 4.80 2.36 -11.61
C LEU A 81 4.87 2.66 -13.10
N GLN A 82 5.87 2.08 -13.78
CA GLN A 82 5.79 1.94 -15.22
C GLN A 82 4.61 1.01 -15.39
N VAL A 83 3.41 1.60 -15.42
CA VAL A 83 2.33 1.10 -16.26
C VAL A 83 3.04 1.00 -17.59
N ASP A 84 3.37 -0.21 -17.98
CA ASP A 84 3.71 -0.52 -19.36
C ASP A 84 2.70 0.21 -20.22
N GLN A 85 3.10 1.38 -20.71
CA GLN A 85 2.42 2.03 -21.81
C GLN A 85 2.75 1.12 -22.99
N ALA A 86 1.97 0.06 -23.13
CA ALA A 86 1.63 -0.45 -24.44
C ALA A 86 0.97 0.73 -25.17
N GLU A 87 1.79 1.54 -25.82
CA GLU A 87 1.33 2.59 -26.71
C GLU A 87 0.78 1.90 -27.98
N ASP A 88 -0.51 1.52 -27.92
CA ASP A 88 -1.52 1.47 -29.00
C ASP A 88 -2.91 1.32 -28.31
N ASP A 89 -3.50 2.43 -27.85
CA ASP A 89 -4.59 3.21 -28.49
C ASP A 89 -5.99 2.60 -28.27
N ASP A 90 -6.86 3.25 -27.49
CA ASP A 90 -8.30 2.92 -27.30
C ASP A 90 -8.69 1.47 -26.92
N MET A 91 -7.74 0.59 -26.61
CA MET A 91 -8.02 -0.79 -26.21
C MET A 91 -7.98 -0.93 -24.69
N ILE A 92 -9.05 -0.50 -24.01
CA ILE A 92 -9.43 -1.17 -22.76
C ILE A 92 -9.63 -2.64 -23.17
N PRO A 93 -8.88 -3.62 -22.64
CA PRO A 93 -9.11 -5.00 -23.01
C PRO A 93 -10.57 -5.32 -22.67
N GLU A 94 -11.34 -5.82 -23.64
CA GLU A 94 -12.76 -6.15 -23.43
C GLU A 94 -12.90 -6.98 -22.14
N GLY A 95 -13.39 -6.35 -21.08
CA GLY A 95 -13.56 -6.98 -19.76
C GLY A 95 -12.84 -6.36 -18.56
N TRP A 96 -12.07 -5.27 -18.70
CA TRP A 96 -11.56 -4.51 -17.54
C TRP A 96 -12.51 -3.42 -17.01
N ASP A 97 -13.54 -3.07 -17.79
CA ASP A 97 -14.72 -2.31 -17.31
C ASP A 97 -15.77 -3.19 -16.64
N GLN A 98 -15.62 -4.52 -16.71
CA GLN A 98 -16.61 -5.44 -16.18
C GLN A 98 -16.36 -5.69 -14.70
N LEU A 99 -16.99 -4.86 -13.87
CA LEU A 99 -17.15 -5.12 -12.46
C LEU A 99 -18.09 -6.32 -12.30
N TYR A 100 -17.54 -7.49 -11.95
CA TYR A 100 -18.34 -8.70 -11.74
C TYR A 100 -18.83 -8.78 -10.31
N CYS A 101 -20.09 -9.17 -10.15
CA CYS A 101 -20.58 -9.56 -8.84
C CYS A 101 -19.85 -10.83 -8.37
N TRP A 102 -19.23 -10.77 -7.19
CA TRP A 102 -18.48 -11.87 -6.61
C TRP A 102 -19.34 -13.11 -6.27
N GLU A 103 -20.66 -12.95 -6.16
CA GLU A 103 -21.60 -14.04 -5.89
C GLU A 103 -22.06 -14.76 -7.16
N CYS A 104 -22.48 -14.03 -8.19
CA CYS A 104 -23.06 -14.62 -9.40
C CYS A 104 -22.08 -14.69 -10.59
N GLY A 105 -20.95 -14.00 -10.50
CA GLY A 105 -19.94 -13.91 -11.55
C GLY A 105 -20.37 -13.09 -12.77
N ALA A 106 -21.54 -12.43 -12.72
CA ALA A 106 -22.07 -11.64 -13.82
C ALA A 106 -21.78 -10.14 -13.63
N GLY A 107 -21.55 -9.44 -14.73
CA GLY A 107 -21.27 -8.00 -14.79
C GLY A 107 -22.42 -7.19 -15.41
N ASP A 108 -23.63 -7.75 -15.45
CA ASP A 108 -24.86 -7.04 -15.84
C ASP A 108 -25.36 -6.13 -14.70
N ASN A 109 -26.41 -5.34 -14.95
CA ASN A 109 -27.10 -4.54 -13.92
C ASN A 109 -26.18 -3.65 -13.08
N GLU A 110 -25.32 -2.89 -13.75
CA GLU A 110 -24.31 -1.99 -13.16
C GLU A 110 -24.89 -0.99 -12.14
N ASP A 111 -26.10 -0.48 -12.37
CA ASP A 111 -26.81 0.44 -11.47
C ASP A 111 -27.16 -0.18 -10.11
N GLN A 112 -27.09 -1.50 -9.98
CA GLN A 112 -27.37 -2.25 -8.75
C GLN A 112 -26.13 -2.91 -8.16
N LEU A 113 -24.95 -2.55 -8.67
CA LEU A 113 -23.67 -3.11 -8.25
C LEU A 113 -23.02 -2.22 -7.19
N LEU A 114 -22.79 -2.80 -6.01
CA LEU A 114 -22.09 -2.18 -4.88
C LEU A 114 -20.60 -2.49 -4.97
N LEU A 115 -19.76 -1.46 -4.81
CA LEU A 115 -18.32 -1.59 -4.70
C LEU A 115 -17.89 -1.62 -3.24
N CYS A 116 -16.90 -2.43 -2.91
CA CYS A 116 -16.32 -2.42 -1.58
C CYS A 116 -15.43 -1.18 -1.39
N ASP A 117 -15.85 -0.26 -0.52
CA ASP A 117 -15.07 0.95 -0.19
C ASP A 117 -13.81 0.67 0.65
N ASN A 118 -13.69 -0.54 1.19
CA ASN A 118 -12.55 -0.90 2.02
C ASN A 118 -11.33 -1.22 1.15
N ARG A 119 -10.46 -0.25 0.90
CA ARG A 119 -9.20 -0.49 0.16
C ARG A 119 -8.25 -1.41 0.95
N PRO A 120 -7.59 -2.41 0.31
CA PRO A 120 -7.55 -2.70 -1.12
C PRO A 120 -8.48 -3.87 -1.53
N CYS A 121 -9.78 -3.79 -1.24
CA CYS A 121 -10.77 -4.78 -1.69
C CYS A 121 -11.28 -4.43 -3.10
N PRO A 122 -11.14 -5.32 -4.09
CA PRO A 122 -11.70 -5.12 -5.44
C PRO A 122 -13.12 -5.71 -5.59
N ALA A 123 -13.76 -6.13 -4.49
CA ALA A 123 -15.01 -6.87 -4.57
C ALA A 123 -16.18 -5.97 -4.97
N ALA A 124 -17.01 -6.48 -5.86
CA ALA A 124 -18.27 -5.88 -6.27
C ALA A 124 -19.41 -6.89 -6.08
N TYR A 125 -20.61 -6.42 -5.78
CA TYR A 125 -21.75 -7.27 -5.51
C TYR A 125 -23.05 -6.65 -5.99
N HIS A 126 -23.93 -7.41 -6.62
CA HIS A 126 -25.30 -6.93 -6.81
C HIS A 126 -26.00 -6.81 -5.46
N THR A 127 -26.78 -5.74 -5.30
CA THR A 127 -27.67 -5.55 -4.14
C THR A 127 -28.54 -6.79 -3.89
N TYR A 128 -29.15 -7.33 -4.94
CA TYR A 128 -29.98 -8.54 -4.85
C TYR A 128 -29.18 -9.81 -4.52
N CYS A 129 -27.93 -9.92 -4.94
CA CYS A 129 -27.06 -11.04 -4.57
C CYS A 129 -26.70 -11.04 -3.07
N LEU A 130 -26.72 -9.86 -2.45
CA LEU A 130 -26.56 -9.69 -1.00
C LEU A 130 -27.90 -9.66 -0.24
N GLY A 131 -29.04 -9.78 -0.93
CA GLY A 131 -30.37 -9.68 -0.32
C GLY A 131 -30.75 -8.25 0.12
N LEU A 132 -30.09 -7.23 -0.44
CA LEU A 132 -30.40 -5.82 -0.20
C LEU A 132 -31.49 -5.32 -1.16
N PRO A 133 -32.40 -4.44 -0.70
CA PRO A 133 -33.52 -3.98 -1.51
C PRO A 133 -33.13 -2.99 -2.61
N ALA A 134 -32.06 -2.21 -2.41
CA ALA A 134 -31.52 -1.23 -3.37
C ALA A 134 -30.14 -0.72 -2.90
N VAL A 135 -29.45 0.02 -3.78
CA VAL A 135 -28.27 0.81 -3.42
C VAL A 135 -28.71 1.97 -2.52
N PRO A 136 -28.11 2.19 -1.35
CA PRO A 136 -28.39 3.36 -0.51
C PRO A 136 -27.99 4.67 -1.21
N GLU A 137 -28.82 5.72 -1.14
CA GLU A 137 -28.45 7.09 -1.57
C GLU A 137 -27.37 7.73 -0.70
#